data_AF-A0A381VI50-F1
#
_entry.id   AF-A0A381VI50-F1
#
_cell.length_a   1.000
_cell.length_b   1.000
_cell.length_c   1.000
_cell.angle_alpha   90.00
_cell.angle_beta   90.00
_cell.angle_gamma   90.00
#
_symmetry.space_group_name_H-M   'P 1'
#
loop_
_entity.id
_entity.type
_entity.pdbx_description
1 polymer ?
#
loop_
_entity_poly.entity_id
_entity_poly.type
_entity_poly.pdbx_seq_one_letter_code
_entity_poly.pdbx_strand_id
1 'polypeptide(L)'
;MATLEGKEYVRVVGMELDKDKPGQGFFELDFNDNFVEYLAQNGYEGLEPDQIVDNWFSDLCKNIVLNDLEDEEGIRKSVMTDSKEGLIISKVKTDKNTSEYS
;
A
#
# COMPACT_ATOMS: atom_id res chain seq x y z
N MET A 1 1.94 10.49 27.00
CA MET A 1 1.17 9.60 26.11
C MET A 1 1.76 9.81 24.72
N ALA A 2 2.58 8.88 24.21
CA ALA A 2 3.36 8.92 22.95
C ALA A 2 4.11 10.23 22.57
N THR A 3 3.42 11.34 22.33
CA THR A 3 3.99 12.67 22.04
C THR A 3 4.90 13.22 23.15
N LEU A 4 4.71 12.79 24.41
CA LEU A 4 5.59 13.15 25.53
C LEU A 4 6.94 12.39 25.56
N GLU A 5 7.08 11.30 24.80
CA GLU A 5 8.30 10.49 24.75
C GLU A 5 9.05 10.60 23.41
N GLY A 6 8.55 11.40 22.46
CA GLY A 6 9.18 11.59 21.14
C GLY A 6 9.15 10.34 20.24
N LYS A 7 8.34 9.33 20.58
CA LYS A 7 8.23 8.09 19.80
C LYS A 7 7.19 8.24 18.69
N GLU A 8 7.39 7.49 17.61
CA GLU A 8 6.40 7.37 16.54
C GLU A 8 5.13 6.69 17.08
N TYR A 9 3.96 7.19 16.67
CA TYR A 9 2.67 6.65 17.09
C TYR A 9 1.65 6.72 15.95
N VAL A 10 0.95 5.60 15.78
CA VAL A 10 -0.23 5.46 14.92
C VAL A 10 -1.19 4.47 15.57
N ARG A 11 -2.48 4.74 15.49
CA ARG A 11 -3.55 3.87 16.00
C ARG A 11 -4.80 4.02 15.15
N VAL A 12 -5.52 2.90 14.97
CA VAL A 12 -6.88 2.92 14.42
C VAL A 12 -7.86 3.44 15.48
N VAL A 13 -8.54 4.54 15.22
CA VAL A 13 -9.60 5.08 16.09
C VAL A 13 -10.99 4.59 15.69
N GLY A 14 -11.20 4.32 14.41
CA GLY A 14 -12.49 3.89 13.88
C GLY A 14 -12.34 3.04 12.63
N MET A 15 -13.34 2.21 12.38
CA MET A 15 -13.50 1.48 11.15
C MET A 15 -14.98 1.50 10.78
N GLU A 16 -15.27 1.98 9.58
CA GLU A 16 -16.61 1.88 9.00
C GLU A 16 -16.56 1.02 7.74
N LEU A 17 -17.51 0.08 7.68
CA LEU A 17 -17.73 -0.77 6.52
C LEU A 17 -19.08 -0.43 5.91
N ASP A 18 -19.13 -0.38 4.59
CA ASP A 18 -20.39 -0.28 3.86
C ASP A 18 -21.18 -1.58 4.08
N LYS A 19 -22.42 -1.44 4.57
CA LYS A 19 -23.29 -2.57 4.91
C LYS A 19 -23.72 -3.37 3.68
N ASP A 20 -23.84 -2.70 2.54
CA ASP A 20 -24.25 -3.31 1.28
C ASP A 20 -23.04 -3.83 0.49
N LYS A 21 -21.83 -3.33 0.81
CA LYS A 21 -20.56 -3.72 0.19
C LYS A 21 -19.48 -3.90 1.27
N PRO A 22 -19.41 -5.05 1.95
CA PRO A 22 -18.48 -5.26 3.07
C PRO A 22 -16.99 -5.19 2.68
N GLY A 23 -16.67 -5.26 1.38
CA GLY A 23 -15.32 -5.02 0.85
C GLY A 23 -14.98 -3.54 0.65
N GLN A 24 -15.91 -2.63 0.90
CA GLN A 24 -15.74 -1.18 0.84
C GLN A 24 -15.89 -0.61 2.24
N GLY A 25 -14.91 0.20 2.65
CA GLY A 25 -14.88 0.79 3.97
C GLY A 25 -13.70 1.72 4.10
N PHE A 26 -13.60 2.36 5.26
CA PHE A 26 -12.48 3.23 5.60
C PHE A 26 -12.05 3.00 7.05
N PHE A 27 -10.76 3.19 7.26
CA PHE A 27 -10.16 3.26 8.59
C PHE A 27 -9.90 4.72 8.93
N GLU A 28 -10.25 5.11 10.14
CA GLU A 28 -9.85 6.38 10.70
C GLU A 28 -8.60 6.16 11.55
N LEU A 29 -7.53 6.88 11.22
CA LEU A 29 -6.22 6.75 11.85
C LEU A 29 -5.91 8.00 12.66
N ASP A 30 -5.39 7.79 13.86
CA ASP A 30 -4.85 8.80 14.76
C ASP A 30 -3.34 8.60 14.86
N PHE A 31 -2.58 9.61 14.46
CA PHE A 31 -1.12 9.55 14.37
C PHE A 31 -0.49 10.85 14.86
N ASN A 32 0.82 10.81 15.16
CA ASN A 32 1.57 11.99 15.57
C ASN A 32 2.58 12.46 14.51
N ASP A 33 3.07 13.69 14.67
CA ASP A 33 4.04 14.30 13.74
C ASP A 33 5.33 13.48 13.61
N ASN A 34 5.80 12.83 14.69
CA ASN A 34 6.99 11.98 14.66
C ASN A 34 6.82 10.79 13.71
N PHE A 35 5.60 10.22 13.64
CA PHE A 35 5.29 9.14 12.71
C PHE A 35 5.29 9.64 11.26
N VAL A 36 4.72 10.82 11.02
CA VAL A 36 4.72 11.44 9.68
C VAL A 36 6.14 11.75 9.22
N GLU A 37 6.99 12.29 10.11
CA GLU A 37 8.39 12.57 9.82
C GLU A 37 9.16 11.27 9.53
N TYR A 38 8.91 10.21 10.30
CA TYR A 38 9.48 8.88 10.04
C TYR A 38 9.09 8.39 8.64
N LEU A 39 7.82 8.50 8.25
CA LEU A 39 7.38 8.10 6.91
C LEU A 39 8.04 8.93 5.81
N ALA A 40 8.14 10.25 6.00
CA ALA A 40 8.81 11.14 5.06
C ALA A 40 10.30 10.79 4.88
N GLN A 41 11.02 10.50 5.97
CA GLN A 41 12.41 10.06 5.92
C GLN A 41 12.59 8.71 5.19
N ASN A 42 11.55 7.87 5.17
CA ASN A 42 11.54 6.59 4.47
C ASN A 42 10.99 6.67 3.03
N GLY A 43 10.77 7.89 2.50
CA GLY A 43 10.43 8.12 1.10
C GLY A 43 8.94 8.24 0.79
N TYR A 44 8.08 8.37 1.80
CA TYR A 44 6.67 8.72 1.59
C TYR A 44 6.53 10.24 1.47
N GLU A 45 6.09 10.72 0.31
CA GLU A 45 5.93 12.15 0.03
C GLU A 45 4.44 12.56 0.00
N GLY A 46 4.16 13.80 0.40
CA GLY A 46 2.82 14.38 0.42
C GLY A 46 2.89 15.86 0.81
N LEU A 47 1.87 16.63 0.42
CA LEU A 47 1.76 18.04 0.82
C LEU A 47 1.28 18.17 2.25
N GLU A 48 0.40 17.25 2.66
CA GLU A 48 -0.20 17.21 4.00
C GLU A 48 0.15 15.90 4.72
N PRO A 49 0.21 15.91 6.06
CA PRO A 49 0.48 14.71 6.87
C PRO A 49 -0.44 13.53 6.53
N ASP A 50 -1.73 13.78 6.35
CA ASP A 50 -2.72 12.77 6.00
C ASP A 50 -2.37 12.07 4.68
N GLN A 51 -1.87 12.80 3.69
CA GLN A 51 -1.48 12.21 2.40
C GLN A 51 -0.29 11.26 2.53
N ILE A 52 0.67 11.62 3.39
CA ILE A 52 1.85 10.77 3.67
C ILE A 52 1.40 9.47 4.34
N VAL A 53 0.51 9.57 5.33
CA VAL A 53 -0.02 8.41 6.05
C VAL A 53 -0.91 7.55 5.15
N ASP A 54 -1.75 8.14 4.31
CA ASP A 54 -2.61 7.42 3.36
C ASP A 54 -1.77 6.64 2.33
N ASN A 55 -0.70 7.23 1.82
CA ASN A 55 0.22 6.58 0.89
C ASN A 55 0.89 5.35 1.54
N TRP A 56 1.38 5.52 2.76
CA TRP A 56 1.93 4.41 3.56
C TRP A 56 0.90 3.32 3.83
N PHE A 57 -0.30 3.70 4.27
CA PHE A 57 -1.35 2.75 4.62
C PHE A 57 -1.83 1.96 3.40
N SER A 58 -1.95 2.63 2.25
CA SER A 58 -2.27 1.99 0.98
C SER A 58 -1.23 0.95 0.58
N ASP A 59 0.06 1.27 0.73
CA ASP A 59 1.15 0.35 0.41
C ASP A 59 1.23 -0.81 1.40
N LEU A 60 0.97 -0.57 2.69
CA LEU A 60 0.83 -1.61 3.70
C LEU A 60 -0.28 -2.60 3.31
N CYS A 61 -1.46 -2.10 2.94
CA CYS A 61 -2.59 -2.94 2.52
C CYS A 61 -2.26 -3.76 1.27
N LYS A 62 -1.62 -3.15 0.26
CA LYS A 62 -1.19 -3.87 -0.95
C LYS A 62 -0.20 -4.98 -0.62
N ASN A 63 0.79 -4.70 0.23
CA ASN A 63 1.77 -5.69 0.63
C ASN A 63 1.10 -6.87 1.36
N ILE A 64 0.14 -6.63 2.25
CA ILE A 64 -0.60 -7.70 2.92
C ILE A 64 -1.32 -8.58 1.89
N VAL A 65 -2.05 -7.98 0.95
CA VAL A 65 -2.75 -8.73 -0.10
C VAL A 65 -1.78 -9.51 -0.98
N LEU A 66 -0.63 -8.93 -1.33
CA LEU A 66 0.38 -9.61 -2.14
C LEU A 66 1.01 -10.79 -1.40
N ASN A 67 1.32 -10.64 -0.10
CA ASN A 67 1.85 -11.72 0.73
C ASN A 67 0.82 -12.86 0.87
N ASP A 68 -0.47 -12.55 1.02
CA ASP A 68 -1.55 -13.56 1.05
C ASP A 68 -1.71 -14.31 -0.29
N LEU A 69 -1.20 -13.76 -1.38
CA LEU A 69 -1.18 -14.38 -2.71
C LEU A 69 0.11 -15.14 -3.01
N GLU A 70 1.06 -15.16 -2.08
CA GLU A 70 2.29 -15.96 -2.17
C GLU A 70 2.05 -17.29 -1.42
N ASP A 71 1.98 -18.39 -2.16
CA ASP A 71 1.89 -19.73 -1.58
C ASP A 71 3.20 -20.10 -0.83
N GLU A 72 3.21 -21.16 -0.01
CA GLU A 72 4.34 -21.56 0.87
C GLU A 72 5.69 -21.76 0.15
N GLU A 73 5.68 -21.87 -1.18
CA GLU A 73 6.85 -22.01 -2.05
C GLU A 73 7.36 -20.66 -2.63
N GLY A 74 6.77 -19.53 -2.22
CA GLY A 74 7.14 -18.18 -2.70
C GLY A 74 6.68 -17.89 -4.13
N ILE A 75 5.72 -18.66 -4.63
CA ILE A 75 5.16 -18.47 -5.98
C ILE A 75 3.99 -17.48 -5.89
N ARG A 76 4.16 -16.30 -6.49
CA ARG A 76 3.07 -15.33 -6.65
C ARG A 76 1.98 -15.92 -7.54
N LYS A 77 0.76 -16.06 -7.01
CA LYS A 77 -0.40 -16.51 -7.77
C LYS A 77 -0.70 -15.51 -8.89
N SER A 78 -0.26 -15.81 -10.11
CA SER A 78 -0.56 -14.97 -11.28
C SER A 78 -2.07 -15.05 -11.54
N VAL A 79 -2.77 -13.94 -11.37
CA VAL A 79 -4.17 -13.82 -11.78
C VAL A 79 -4.20 -14.00 -13.29
N MET A 80 -4.82 -15.07 -13.77
CA MET A 80 -4.96 -15.36 -15.20
C MET A 80 -5.75 -14.23 -15.88
N THR A 81 -5.15 -13.66 -16.93
CA THR A 81 -5.59 -12.47 -17.70
C THR A 81 -6.95 -12.60 -18.43
N ASP A 82 -7.68 -13.71 -18.31
CA ASP A 82 -8.96 -13.89 -19.03
C ASP A 82 -10.21 -13.38 -18.27
N SER A 83 -10.06 -12.85 -17.05
CA SER A 83 -11.18 -12.21 -16.33
C SER A 83 -11.09 -10.69 -16.45
N LYS A 84 -12.21 -10.07 -16.85
CA LYS A 84 -12.40 -8.63 -17.15
C LYS A 84 -12.03 -7.63 -16.03
N GLU A 85 -11.51 -8.08 -14.89
CA GLU A 85 -11.32 -7.28 -13.67
C GLU A 85 -9.87 -7.36 -13.14
N GLY A 86 -8.86 -7.17 -13.99
CA GLY A 86 -7.48 -7.29 -13.53
C GLY A 86 -6.47 -6.56 -14.41
N LEU A 87 -6.37 -5.24 -14.26
CA LEU A 87 -5.22 -4.49 -14.75
C LEU A 87 -4.23 -4.30 -13.60
N ILE A 88 -3.18 -5.13 -13.56
CA ILE A 88 -1.90 -4.73 -12.97
C ILE A 88 -0.90 -4.75 -14.13
N ILE A 89 -0.65 -3.57 -14.70
CA ILE A 89 0.42 -3.37 -15.67
C ILE A 89 1.74 -3.57 -14.94
N SER A 90 2.38 -4.73 -15.13
CA SER A 90 3.77 -4.95 -14.76
C SER A 90 4.67 -3.98 -15.53
N LYS A 91 4.93 -2.81 -14.95
CA LYS A 91 5.97 -1.89 -15.43
C LYS A 91 7.25 -2.11 -14.60
N VAL A 92 7.89 -3.26 -14.81
CA VAL A 92 9.23 -3.61 -14.30
C VAL A 92 9.86 -4.55 -15.35
N LYS A 93 11.02 -4.34 -15.97
CA LYS A 93 12.02 -3.25 -16.08
C LYS A 93 13.01 -3.71 -17.20
N THR A 94 13.46 -2.77 -18.03
CA THR A 94 14.88 -2.62 -18.49
C THR A 94 15.54 -3.65 -19.44
N ASP A 95 15.70 -3.21 -20.71
CA ASP A 95 16.83 -3.30 -21.66
C ASP A 95 17.56 -4.63 -21.99
N LYS A 96 17.40 -5.15 -23.22
CA LYS A 96 18.44 -5.25 -24.29
C LYS A 96 18.04 -6.14 -25.48
N ASN A 97 18.29 -5.62 -26.70
CA ASN A 97 18.49 -6.31 -27.99
C ASN A 97 17.23 -6.95 -28.63
N THR A 98 16.80 -6.70 -29.87
CA THR A 98 17.48 -6.27 -31.10
C THR A 98 16.39 -5.67 -32.00
N SER A 99 16.65 -4.49 -32.57
CA SER A 99 15.91 -4.05 -33.76
C SER A 99 16.42 -4.87 -34.95
N GLU A 100 15.62 -5.77 -35.49
CA GLU A 100 15.78 -6.26 -36.86
C GLU A 100 14.46 -6.13 -37.60
N TYR A 101 14.56 -5.51 -38.77
CA TYR A 101 13.52 -5.40 -39.77
C TYR A 101 13.42 -6.72 -40.54
N SER A 102 12.20 -7.16 -40.85
CA SER A 102 11.80 -7.70 -42.15
C SER A 102 10.28 -7.64 -42.26
#